data_AF-A0A1W9R088-F1
#
_entry.id   AF-A0A1W9R088-F1
#
_cell.length_a   1.000
_cell.length_b   1.000
_cell.length_c   1.000
_cell.angle_alpha   90.00
_cell.angle_beta   90.00
_cell.angle_gamma   90.00
#
_symmetry.space_group_name_H-M   'P 1'
#
loop_
_entity.id
_entity.type
_entity.pdbx_description
1 polymer ?
#
loop_
_entity_poly.entity_id
_entity_poly.type
_entity_poly.pdbx_seq_one_letter_code
_entity_poly.pdbx_strand_id
1 'polypeptide(L)'
;MILFNMNKLKNIIFPILLILVVVGMIDGCRQDSKPVVHKLFPHPPDTTNMFYLSNFTSKDIRKSVVNEKIFLEDGTVRKKGIIAVPQDYDDFRFADLDEVYWKGEHVIGGDFRGTSFRSAKCNGGVFTNSDFRFCDVRWSAFNNSDLSNCKFCRATLFRMFVNDANLENSNFRGANMFGVQGHRANFRNCNFTNALMKESEFLEADFTGSIAVNVKFIITVFTGAKLDSTDLSYSDFTGAGLEDVSFVHSRIIDAEFRGAHLQGADFTGADLKGCNFFAAEFVNTIFTDAINIPKGIEELIEDGKITGLCYVNGNDI
;
A
#
# COMPACT_ATOMS: atom_id res chain seq x y z
N MET A 1 -79.61 1.75 -1.23
CA MET A 1 -78.94 2.16 -2.48
C MET A 1 -77.44 1.88 -2.36
N ILE A 2 -76.67 1.92 -3.46
CA ILE A 2 -75.38 1.22 -3.63
C ILE A 2 -74.36 2.22 -4.24
N LEU A 3 -73.03 2.18 -4.03
CA LEU A 3 -72.18 1.22 -3.30
C LEU A 3 -71.78 1.80 -1.90
N PHE A 4 -70.55 2.06 -1.42
CA PHE A 4 -69.15 1.89 -1.86
C PHE A 4 -68.25 1.56 -0.64
N ASN A 5 -67.06 0.98 -0.86
CA ASN A 5 -66.16 0.44 0.18
C ASN A 5 -64.69 0.50 -0.35
N MET A 6 -63.56 0.46 0.40
CA MET A 6 -63.31 0.10 1.81
C MET A 6 -62.15 0.91 2.44
N ASN A 7 -61.95 0.72 3.76
CA ASN A 7 -60.68 0.72 4.50
C ASN A 7 -59.69 1.91 4.37
N LYS A 8 -59.52 2.66 5.49
CA LYS A 8 -58.26 2.77 6.29
C LYS A 8 -58.32 3.97 7.27
N LEU A 9 -58.68 3.73 8.54
CA LEU A 9 -58.20 4.53 9.70
C LEU A 9 -58.62 3.89 11.04
N LYS A 10 -57.81 2.95 11.58
CA LYS A 10 -57.87 2.51 12.98
C LYS A 10 -56.47 2.08 13.44
N ASN A 11 -55.95 2.75 14.48
CA ASN A 11 -54.94 2.33 15.47
C ASN A 11 -54.16 3.54 16.04
N ILE A 12 -54.88 4.48 16.65
CA ILE A 12 -54.33 5.47 17.61
C ILE A 12 -55.36 5.60 18.76
N ILE A 13 -54.88 5.98 19.96
CA ILE A 13 -55.58 6.18 21.24
C ILE A 13 -55.49 4.99 22.22
N PHE A 14 -54.39 4.97 22.98
CA PHE A 14 -54.30 4.91 24.47
C PHE A 14 -54.89 3.69 25.24
N PRO A 15 -54.41 3.36 26.48
CA PRO A 15 -53.86 4.28 27.48
C PRO A 15 -52.51 3.91 28.14
N ILE A 16 -52.02 4.87 28.94
CA ILE A 16 -50.91 4.76 29.89
C ILE A 16 -51.40 4.14 31.21
N LEU A 17 -50.70 3.13 31.76
CA LEU A 17 -50.36 3.06 33.19
C LEU A 17 -49.30 1.98 33.52
N LEU A 18 -48.49 2.27 34.56
CA LEU A 18 -47.78 1.36 35.49
C LEU A 18 -47.20 0.01 34.99
N ILE A 19 -45.89 -0.16 35.19
CA ILE A 19 -45.33 -1.01 36.27
C ILE A 19 -43.84 -0.63 36.50
N LEU A 20 -43.29 -0.99 37.66
CA LEU A 20 -42.06 -0.45 38.24
C LEU A 20 -41.13 -1.58 38.74
N VAL A 21 -39.82 -1.35 38.70
CA VAL A 21 -38.71 -2.13 39.30
C VAL A 21 -38.34 -3.47 38.63
N VAL A 22 -37.01 -3.67 38.59
CA VAL A 22 -36.19 -4.91 38.53
C VAL A 22 -35.32 -4.99 37.26
N VAL A 23 -34.10 -4.46 37.36
CA VAL A 23 -32.83 -5.19 37.20
C VAL A 23 -31.77 -4.46 38.04
N GLY A 24 -31.06 -5.19 38.91
CA GLY A 24 -29.88 -4.69 39.60
C GLY A 24 -29.01 -5.88 40.04
N MET A 25 -27.69 -5.78 39.79
CA MET A 25 -26.64 -6.69 40.26
C MET A 25 -26.81 -8.20 39.97
N ILE A 26 -26.10 -8.67 38.93
CA ILE A 26 -25.26 -9.87 39.07
C ILE A 26 -23.88 -9.51 38.49
N ASP A 27 -22.89 -9.42 39.36
CA ASP A 27 -21.47 -9.36 39.01
C ASP A 27 -20.86 -10.78 38.98
N GLY A 28 -19.76 -10.98 38.23
CA GLY A 28 -18.89 -12.13 38.45
C GLY A 28 -18.25 -12.76 37.19
N CYS A 29 -16.92 -12.69 37.15
CA CYS A 29 -16.00 -13.56 36.39
C CYS A 29 -15.96 -13.47 34.85
N ARG A 30 -14.98 -12.69 34.36
CA ARG A 30 -13.86 -13.24 33.57
C ARG A 30 -12.60 -12.38 33.73
N GLN A 31 -11.43 -13.01 33.77
CA GLN A 31 -10.14 -12.37 34.05
C GLN A 31 -9.50 -11.77 32.78
N ASP A 32 -8.62 -10.79 32.99
CA ASP A 32 -7.84 -10.13 31.96
C ASP A 32 -6.75 -11.02 31.32
N SER A 33 -6.49 -10.77 30.04
CA SER A 33 -5.14 -10.71 29.46
C SER A 33 -5.21 -10.33 27.97
N LYS A 34 -5.37 -9.03 27.67
CA LYS A 34 -5.11 -8.49 26.32
C LYS A 34 -3.71 -7.86 26.28
N PRO A 35 -2.92 -8.06 25.22
CA PRO A 35 -1.61 -7.40 25.09
C PRO A 35 -1.77 -5.88 24.97
N VAL A 36 -0.81 -5.14 25.51
CA VAL A 36 -0.90 -3.68 25.69
C VAL A 36 -0.60 -2.95 24.38
N VAL A 37 -1.67 -2.57 23.65
CA VAL A 37 -1.61 -1.66 22.49
C VAL A 37 -2.34 -0.33 22.77
N HIS A 38 -3.04 -0.23 23.92
CA HIS A 38 -4.04 0.80 24.20
C HIS A 38 -3.49 2.16 24.72
N LYS A 39 -2.21 2.48 24.46
CA LYS A 39 -1.53 3.68 25.03
C LYS A 39 -1.08 4.75 24.04
N LEU A 40 -1.37 4.62 22.75
CA LEU A 40 -1.09 5.67 21.75
C LEU A 40 -2.32 6.52 21.39
N PHE A 41 -3.53 5.97 21.48
CA PHE A 41 -4.78 6.69 21.14
C PHE A 41 -5.85 6.35 22.19
N PRO A 42 -6.26 7.30 23.07
CA PRO A 42 -7.21 7.01 24.15
C PRO A 42 -8.64 6.84 23.63
N HIS A 43 -9.02 7.55 22.57
CA HIS A 43 -10.32 7.45 21.91
C HIS A 43 -10.12 7.42 20.38
N PRO A 44 -10.86 6.59 19.63
CA PRO A 44 -11.00 6.80 18.20
C PRO A 44 -11.77 8.11 17.95
N PRO A 45 -11.46 8.87 16.88
CA PRO A 45 -12.21 10.08 16.55
C PRO A 45 -13.72 9.81 16.36
N ASP A 46 -14.57 10.76 16.78
CA ASP A 46 -16.01 10.66 16.59
C ASP A 46 -16.40 10.84 15.12
N THR A 47 -16.51 9.71 14.41
CA THR A 47 -16.93 9.67 13.00
C THR A 47 -18.44 9.87 12.79
N THR A 48 -19.25 10.04 13.84
CA THR A 48 -20.73 10.08 13.73
C THR A 48 -21.24 11.23 12.85
N ASN A 49 -20.43 12.27 12.66
CA ASN A 49 -20.72 13.43 11.81
C ASN A 49 -19.87 13.52 10.52
N MET A 50 -19.06 12.51 10.21
CA MET A 50 -18.26 12.48 8.97
C MET A 50 -19.12 11.99 7.79
N PHE A 51 -19.78 12.94 7.12
CA PHE A 51 -20.54 12.68 5.90
C PHE A 51 -19.69 11.99 4.83
N TYR A 52 -20.24 10.94 4.20
CA TYR A 52 -19.63 10.24 3.06
C TYR A 52 -19.43 11.20 1.86
N LEU A 53 -18.25 11.80 1.74
CA LEU A 53 -17.89 12.75 0.68
C LEU A 53 -17.49 12.06 -0.65
N SER A 54 -18.16 10.96 -0.98
CA SER A 54 -17.95 10.23 -2.23
C SER A 54 -18.50 11.00 -3.45
N ASN A 55 -17.63 11.72 -4.16
CA ASN A 55 -17.79 12.26 -5.52
C ASN A 55 -18.99 13.20 -5.84
N PHE A 56 -19.83 13.63 -4.89
CA PHE A 56 -21.07 14.39 -5.18
C PHE A 56 -21.21 15.81 -4.61
N THR A 57 -20.16 16.41 -4.04
CA THR A 57 -20.22 17.82 -3.58
C THR A 57 -19.76 18.86 -4.61
N SER A 58 -20.55 19.92 -4.77
CA SER A 58 -20.23 21.04 -5.66
C SER A 58 -18.94 21.77 -5.24
N LYS A 59 -18.38 22.54 -6.18
CA LYS A 59 -17.18 23.37 -5.95
C LYS A 59 -17.38 24.39 -4.82
N ASP A 60 -18.63 24.77 -4.56
CA ASP A 60 -18.97 25.81 -3.57
C ASP A 60 -19.22 25.24 -2.16
N ILE A 61 -19.70 23.99 -2.05
CA ILE A 61 -19.69 23.25 -0.78
C ILE A 61 -18.24 23.01 -0.34
N ARG A 62 -17.34 22.67 -1.28
CA ARG A 62 -15.90 22.55 -0.98
C ARG A 62 -15.27 23.88 -0.54
N LYS A 63 -15.72 25.03 -1.07
CA LYS A 63 -15.31 26.36 -0.59
C LYS A 63 -15.84 26.72 0.81
N SER A 64 -17.07 26.32 1.18
CA SER A 64 -17.62 26.70 2.48
C SER A 64 -16.88 25.99 3.63
N VAL A 65 -16.65 24.69 3.50
CA VAL A 65 -15.94 23.88 4.51
C VAL A 65 -14.52 24.40 4.78
N VAL A 66 -13.85 24.94 3.75
CA VAL A 66 -12.47 25.49 3.79
C VAL A 66 -12.33 26.82 4.55
N ASN A 67 -13.44 27.53 4.82
CA ASN A 67 -13.41 28.86 5.43
C ASN A 67 -14.01 28.92 6.85
N GLU A 68 -14.58 27.83 7.33
CA GLU A 68 -15.00 27.70 8.73
C GLU A 68 -13.79 27.71 9.68
N LYS A 69 -13.99 28.21 10.90
CA LYS A 69 -13.00 28.17 12.00
C LYS A 69 -13.52 27.23 13.08
N ILE A 70 -12.62 26.42 13.63
CA ILE A 70 -12.90 25.53 14.75
C ILE A 70 -11.84 25.74 15.83
N PHE A 71 -12.26 25.61 17.09
CA PHE A 71 -11.43 25.83 18.27
C PHE A 71 -10.96 24.48 18.80
N LEU A 72 -9.69 24.38 19.21
CA LEU A 72 -9.14 23.22 19.90
C LEU A 72 -9.31 23.37 21.43
N GLU A 73 -9.09 22.29 22.17
CA GLU A 73 -9.25 22.25 23.63
C GLU A 73 -8.25 23.17 24.38
N ASP A 74 -7.11 23.50 23.73
CA ASP A 74 -6.13 24.48 24.20
C ASP A 74 -6.54 25.95 23.91
N GLY A 75 -7.70 26.17 23.27
CA GLY A 75 -8.20 27.48 22.88
C GLY A 75 -7.64 28.03 21.56
N THR A 76 -6.76 27.31 20.87
CA THR A 76 -6.23 27.73 19.56
C THR A 76 -7.29 27.64 18.47
N VAL A 77 -7.12 28.45 17.41
CA VAL A 77 -8.10 28.59 16.32
C VAL A 77 -7.52 28.04 15.01
N ARG A 78 -7.99 26.87 14.59
CA ARG A 78 -7.65 26.30 13.27
C ARG A 78 -8.73 26.59 12.23
N LYS A 79 -8.33 26.67 10.96
CA LYS A 79 -9.28 26.62 9.83
C LYS A 79 -9.72 25.17 9.65
N LYS A 80 -10.98 24.98 9.25
CA LYS A 80 -11.54 23.69 8.86
C LYS A 80 -11.29 23.47 7.36
N GLY A 81 -11.29 22.21 6.93
CA GLY A 81 -11.32 21.84 5.51
C GLY A 81 -9.95 21.73 4.82
N ILE A 82 -10.01 21.36 3.54
CA ILE A 82 -8.96 20.70 2.75
C ILE A 82 -7.74 21.59 2.44
N ILE A 83 -7.84 22.91 2.64
CA ILE A 83 -6.74 23.89 2.50
C ILE A 83 -6.26 24.39 3.89
N ALA A 84 -6.57 23.66 4.95
CA ALA A 84 -5.79 23.74 6.18
C ALA A 84 -4.45 23.01 5.98
N VAL A 85 -3.41 23.49 6.66
CA VAL A 85 -2.17 22.71 6.85
C VAL A 85 -2.55 21.48 7.67
N PRO A 86 -2.29 20.25 7.18
CA PRO A 86 -2.58 19.03 7.91
C PRO A 86 -1.70 18.92 9.16
N GLN A 87 -2.16 18.17 10.16
CA GLN A 87 -1.44 18.00 11.43
C GLN A 87 -1.26 16.52 11.76
N ASP A 88 -0.26 16.21 12.59
CA ASP A 88 -0.06 14.88 13.15
C ASP A 88 -1.38 14.34 13.75
N TYR A 89 -1.72 13.10 13.40
CA TYR A 89 -2.92 12.37 13.82
C TYR A 89 -4.28 12.95 13.36
N ASP A 90 -4.32 13.90 12.41
CA ASP A 90 -5.59 14.33 11.81
C ASP A 90 -6.32 13.16 11.09
N ASP A 91 -7.66 13.19 11.17
CA ASP A 91 -8.55 12.20 10.59
C ASP A 91 -9.11 12.67 9.24
N PHE A 92 -8.65 12.05 8.16
CA PHE A 92 -9.02 12.35 6.79
C PHE A 92 -9.87 11.25 6.14
N ARG A 93 -10.41 10.32 6.92
CA ARG A 93 -11.16 9.16 6.40
C ARG A 93 -12.28 9.57 5.47
N PHE A 94 -12.29 8.97 4.28
CA PHE A 94 -13.26 9.26 3.19
C PHE A 94 -13.30 10.73 2.72
N ALA A 95 -12.29 11.54 3.03
CA ALA A 95 -12.22 12.92 2.55
C ALA A 95 -11.86 13.00 1.05
N ASP A 96 -12.18 14.14 0.46
CA ASP A 96 -11.73 14.57 -0.87
C ASP A 96 -10.51 15.47 -0.70
N LEU A 97 -9.31 14.89 -0.80
CA LEU A 97 -8.01 15.56 -0.82
C LEU A 97 -7.40 15.54 -2.24
N ASP A 98 -8.22 15.49 -3.28
CA ASP A 98 -7.74 15.65 -4.65
C ASP A 98 -7.02 17.00 -4.84
N GLU A 99 -5.97 16.99 -5.65
CA GLU A 99 -5.16 18.17 -6.03
C GLU A 99 -4.51 18.96 -4.87
N VAL A 100 -4.51 18.45 -3.62
CA VAL A 100 -3.91 19.17 -2.48
C VAL A 100 -2.42 19.44 -2.68
N TYR A 101 -1.94 20.57 -2.14
CA TYR A 101 -0.55 20.98 -2.19
C TYR A 101 0.02 21.03 -0.78
N TRP A 102 0.69 19.95 -0.37
CA TRP A 102 1.23 19.72 0.97
C TRP A 102 2.75 19.49 0.88
N LYS A 103 3.47 20.47 0.35
CA LYS A 103 4.92 20.36 0.13
C LYS A 103 5.69 20.59 1.43
N GLY A 104 6.21 19.52 2.03
CA GLY A 104 6.97 19.59 3.28
C GLY A 104 6.13 19.60 4.56
N GLU A 105 4.84 19.26 4.47
CA GLU A 105 3.94 19.25 5.63
C GLU A 105 4.17 18.00 6.51
N HIS A 106 3.89 18.12 7.81
CA HIS A 106 4.02 17.03 8.79
C HIS A 106 2.64 16.50 9.19
N VAL A 107 2.44 15.19 8.97
CA VAL A 107 1.18 14.46 9.17
C VAL A 107 1.47 13.05 9.71
N ILE A 108 2.22 12.98 10.80
CA ILE A 108 2.60 11.72 11.45
C ILE A 108 1.36 11.02 11.98
N GLY A 109 1.17 9.75 11.64
CA GLY A 109 0.06 8.92 12.12
C GLY A 109 -1.34 9.33 11.63
N GLY A 110 -1.45 10.10 10.55
CA GLY A 110 -2.72 10.51 9.96
C GLY A 110 -3.59 9.34 9.46
N ASP A 111 -4.90 9.48 9.56
CA ASP A 111 -5.87 8.45 9.15
C ASP A 111 -6.46 8.76 7.78
N PHE A 112 -5.86 8.19 6.72
CA PHE A 112 -6.20 8.41 5.32
C PHE A 112 -7.03 7.26 4.72
N ARG A 113 -7.76 6.49 5.56
CA ARG A 113 -8.45 5.29 5.09
C ARG A 113 -9.63 5.63 4.19
N GLY A 114 -9.62 5.09 2.97
CA GLY A 114 -10.65 5.36 1.95
C GLY A 114 -10.65 6.78 1.38
N THR A 115 -9.61 7.57 1.64
CA THR A 115 -9.49 8.98 1.22
C THR A 115 -9.13 9.09 -0.26
N SER A 116 -9.72 10.05 -0.97
CA SER A 116 -9.29 10.44 -2.33
C SER A 116 -8.17 11.47 -2.24
N PHE A 117 -7.13 11.31 -3.04
CA PHE A 117 -5.89 12.11 -3.02
C PHE A 117 -5.41 12.44 -4.44
N ARG A 118 -6.26 12.30 -5.45
CA ARG A 118 -5.85 12.18 -6.86
C ARG A 118 -5.11 13.44 -7.31
N SER A 119 -3.94 13.28 -7.93
CA SER A 119 -3.04 14.36 -8.37
C SER A 119 -2.51 15.27 -7.24
N ALA A 120 -2.48 14.79 -6.00
CA ALA A 120 -1.92 15.53 -4.87
C ALA A 120 -0.40 15.72 -4.99
N LYS A 121 0.10 16.79 -4.36
CA LYS A 121 1.49 17.26 -4.42
C LYS A 121 2.04 17.39 -3.02
N CYS A 122 2.50 16.26 -2.50
CA CYS A 122 2.91 16.03 -1.12
C CYS A 122 4.44 15.89 -0.96
N ASN A 123 5.20 16.19 -2.02
CA ASN A 123 6.67 16.07 -2.09
C ASN A 123 7.38 16.71 -0.88
N GLY A 124 8.30 15.96 -0.28
CA GLY A 124 9.07 16.38 0.89
C GLY A 124 8.33 16.30 2.24
N GLY A 125 7.07 15.87 2.25
CA GLY A 125 6.26 15.78 3.47
C GLY A 125 6.66 14.60 4.38
N VAL A 126 6.21 14.65 5.63
CA VAL A 126 6.47 13.61 6.64
C VAL A 126 5.14 13.00 7.06
N PHE A 127 4.86 11.80 6.57
CA PHE A 127 3.59 11.08 6.72
C PHE A 127 3.73 9.81 7.57
N THR A 128 4.83 9.66 8.31
CA THR A 128 5.21 8.37 8.92
C THR A 128 4.12 7.76 9.81
N ASN A 129 4.07 6.43 9.89
CA ASN A 129 3.09 5.64 10.66
C ASN A 129 1.62 5.72 10.18
N SER A 130 1.31 6.55 9.16
CA SER A 130 -0.05 6.84 8.70
C SER A 130 -0.79 5.65 8.06
N ASP A 131 -2.11 5.77 7.97
CA ASP A 131 -3.01 4.70 7.53
C ASP A 131 -3.70 5.02 6.19
N PHE A 132 -3.01 4.71 5.10
CA PHE A 132 -3.47 4.89 3.71
C PHE A 132 -4.31 3.71 3.18
N ARG A 133 -4.83 2.82 4.03
CA ARG A 133 -5.53 1.61 3.55
C ARG A 133 -6.77 1.99 2.75
N PHE A 134 -6.93 1.37 1.57
CA PHE A 134 -8.01 1.66 0.62
C PHE A 134 -8.06 3.10 0.05
N CYS A 135 -7.02 3.92 0.21
CA CYS A 135 -6.98 5.26 -0.38
C CYS A 135 -6.82 5.24 -1.92
N ASP A 136 -7.08 6.38 -2.56
CA ASP A 136 -6.89 6.61 -4.00
C ASP A 136 -5.93 7.80 -4.23
N VAL A 137 -4.63 7.52 -4.24
CA VAL A 137 -3.55 8.51 -4.45
C VAL A 137 -3.06 8.54 -5.90
N ARG A 138 -3.91 8.18 -6.88
CA ARG A 138 -3.53 8.15 -8.30
C ARG A 138 -2.92 9.46 -8.80
N TRP A 139 -1.88 9.37 -9.62
CA TRP A 139 -1.17 10.52 -10.20
C TRP A 139 -0.51 11.48 -9.20
N SER A 140 -0.38 11.08 -7.93
CA SER A 140 0.13 11.95 -6.86
C SER A 140 1.64 11.87 -6.71
N ALA A 141 2.26 12.98 -6.31
CA ALA A 141 3.70 13.08 -6.10
C ALA A 141 4.06 13.23 -4.61
N PHE A 142 4.80 12.25 -4.10
CA PHE A 142 5.37 12.17 -2.76
C PHE A 142 6.90 11.97 -2.85
N ASN A 143 7.55 12.49 -3.89
CA ASN A 143 9.00 12.43 -4.04
C ASN A 143 9.70 13.09 -2.84
N ASN A 144 10.84 12.55 -2.40
CA ASN A 144 11.65 13.06 -1.27
C ASN A 144 10.89 13.06 0.09
N SER A 145 9.79 12.33 0.23
CA SER A 145 8.94 12.32 1.43
C SER A 145 9.29 11.16 2.38
N ASP A 146 8.96 11.29 3.66
CA ASP A 146 9.03 10.17 4.62
C ASP A 146 7.65 9.54 4.83
N LEU A 147 7.44 8.40 4.18
CA LEU A 147 6.27 7.53 4.24
C LEU A 147 6.58 6.25 5.04
N SER A 148 7.64 6.20 5.85
CA SER A 148 7.99 5.00 6.61
C SER A 148 6.89 4.55 7.58
N ASN A 149 6.82 3.24 7.84
CA ASN A 149 5.85 2.57 8.70
C ASN A 149 4.37 2.76 8.27
N CYS A 150 4.11 3.15 7.02
CA CYS A 150 2.77 3.44 6.51
C CYS A 150 2.00 2.19 6.05
N LYS A 151 0.67 2.28 6.05
CA LYS A 151 -0.23 1.17 5.72
C LYS A 151 -0.96 1.44 4.42
N PHE A 152 -0.42 0.96 3.30
CA PHE A 152 -1.00 1.08 1.95
C PHE A 152 -1.80 -0.17 1.52
N CYS A 153 -2.18 -1.08 2.44
CA CYS A 153 -2.86 -2.32 2.09
C CYS A 153 -4.13 -2.03 1.26
N ARG A 154 -4.23 -2.60 0.05
CA ARG A 154 -5.33 -2.38 -0.92
C ARG A 154 -5.56 -0.91 -1.32
N ALA A 155 -4.56 -0.05 -1.20
CA ALA A 155 -4.59 1.30 -1.77
C ALA A 155 -4.43 1.28 -3.31
N THR A 156 -4.90 2.34 -3.96
CA THR A 156 -4.68 2.57 -5.40
C THR A 156 -3.59 3.62 -5.57
N LEU A 157 -2.37 3.15 -5.87
CA LEU A 157 -1.16 3.94 -6.08
C LEU A 157 -0.82 4.12 -7.57
N PHE A 158 -1.77 3.87 -8.50
CA PHE A 158 -1.52 3.88 -9.94
C PHE A 158 -0.92 5.22 -10.40
N ARG A 159 0.27 5.16 -11.00
CA ARG A 159 1.09 6.33 -11.39
C ARG A 159 1.36 7.34 -10.26
N MET A 160 1.56 6.86 -9.04
CA MET A 160 2.13 7.63 -7.93
C MET A 160 3.66 7.77 -8.12
N PHE A 161 4.21 8.92 -7.74
CA PHE A 161 5.65 9.19 -7.76
C PHE A 161 6.17 9.22 -6.31
N VAL A 162 7.20 8.42 -6.02
CA VAL A 162 7.87 8.29 -4.71
C VAL A 162 9.40 8.29 -4.86
N ASN A 163 9.91 8.98 -5.88
CA ASN A 163 11.36 9.07 -6.14
C ASN A 163 12.09 9.73 -4.96
N ASP A 164 13.22 9.16 -4.56
CA ASP A 164 14.03 9.59 -3.41
C ASP A 164 13.26 9.59 -2.06
N ALA A 165 12.12 8.89 -1.96
CA ALA A 165 11.31 8.84 -0.74
C ALA A 165 11.72 7.67 0.18
N ASN A 166 11.48 7.84 1.48
CA ASN A 166 11.61 6.76 2.47
C ASN A 166 10.26 6.08 2.69
N LEU A 167 10.17 4.76 2.48
CA LEU A 167 8.94 3.99 2.68
C LEU A 167 9.17 2.78 3.60
N GLU A 168 10.32 2.71 4.29
CA GLU A 168 10.74 1.55 5.09
C GLU A 168 9.65 1.01 6.05
N ASN A 169 9.59 -0.32 6.21
CA ASN A 169 8.62 -1.03 7.07
C ASN A 169 7.14 -0.86 6.65
N SER A 170 6.85 -0.32 5.46
CA SER A 170 5.48 -0.08 5.00
C SER A 170 4.79 -1.32 4.42
N ASN A 171 3.46 -1.32 4.48
CA ASN A 171 2.62 -2.47 4.11
C ASN A 171 1.76 -2.17 2.88
N PHE A 172 2.20 -2.64 1.71
CA PHE A 172 1.56 -2.52 0.40
C PHE A 172 0.74 -3.76 0.00
N ARG A 173 0.43 -4.64 0.95
CA ARG A 173 -0.20 -5.94 0.68
C ARG A 173 -1.51 -5.80 -0.11
N GLY A 174 -1.52 -6.30 -1.35
CA GLY A 174 -2.65 -6.19 -2.27
C GLY A 174 -2.92 -4.79 -2.82
N ALA A 175 -1.95 -3.88 -2.78
CA ALA A 175 -2.04 -2.55 -3.40
C ALA A 175 -1.93 -2.62 -4.93
N ASN A 176 -2.56 -1.67 -5.61
CA ASN A 176 -2.37 -1.45 -7.05
C ASN A 176 -1.30 -0.37 -7.25
N MET A 177 -0.07 -0.80 -7.56
CA MET A 177 1.12 0.02 -7.79
C MET A 177 1.47 0.13 -9.28
N PHE A 178 0.55 -0.16 -10.20
CA PHE A 178 0.80 -0.11 -11.64
C PHE A 178 1.32 1.29 -12.07
N GLY A 179 2.44 1.32 -12.78
CA GLY A 179 3.04 2.57 -13.27
C GLY A 179 3.63 3.48 -12.19
N VAL A 180 3.92 2.98 -10.98
CA VAL A 180 4.60 3.75 -9.94
C VAL A 180 6.04 4.07 -10.37
N GLN A 181 6.51 5.27 -10.09
CA GLN A 181 7.93 5.60 -10.16
C GLN A 181 8.48 5.77 -8.75
N GLY A 182 9.52 5.01 -8.40
CA GLY A 182 10.18 5.04 -7.10
C GLY A 182 11.69 4.91 -7.23
N HIS A 183 12.31 5.72 -8.11
CA HIS A 183 13.76 5.74 -8.31
C HIS A 183 14.47 6.11 -7.00
N ARG A 184 15.54 5.39 -6.63
CA ARG A 184 16.30 5.53 -5.35
C ARG A 184 15.45 5.52 -4.07
N ALA A 185 14.22 4.99 -4.12
CA ALA A 185 13.35 4.95 -2.95
C ALA A 185 13.76 3.82 -1.98
N ASN A 186 13.67 4.08 -0.67
CA ASN A 186 13.93 3.09 0.37
C ASN A 186 12.65 2.29 0.66
N PHE A 187 12.56 1.09 0.09
CA PHE A 187 11.50 0.10 0.28
C PHE A 187 11.90 -1.03 1.23
N ARG A 188 12.97 -0.88 2.02
CA ARG A 188 13.44 -1.89 2.99
C ARG A 188 12.33 -2.43 3.88
N ASN A 189 12.43 -3.73 4.20
CA ASN A 189 11.55 -4.41 5.16
C ASN A 189 10.03 -4.30 4.85
N CYS A 190 9.65 -3.98 3.60
CA CYS A 190 8.26 -3.74 3.23
C CYS A 190 7.51 -5.03 2.90
N ASN A 191 6.18 -5.00 2.98
CA ASN A 191 5.33 -6.13 2.59
C ASN A 191 4.47 -5.79 1.37
N PHE A 192 4.82 -6.36 0.22
CA PHE A 192 4.13 -6.19 -1.06
C PHE A 192 3.23 -7.36 -1.43
N THR A 193 3.05 -8.37 -0.57
CA THR A 193 2.40 -9.64 -0.92
C THR A 193 1.07 -9.46 -1.70
N ASN A 194 0.95 -10.06 -2.89
CA ASN A 194 -0.17 -9.87 -3.85
C ASN A 194 -0.34 -8.47 -4.46
N ALA A 195 0.68 -7.60 -4.46
CA ALA A 195 0.63 -6.30 -5.14
C ALA A 195 0.74 -6.44 -6.68
N LEU A 196 0.20 -5.44 -7.38
CA LEU A 196 0.34 -5.29 -8.84
C LEU A 196 1.32 -4.14 -9.12
N MET A 197 2.47 -4.43 -9.72
CA MET A 197 3.56 -3.49 -10.00
C MET A 197 3.80 -3.26 -11.50
N LYS A 198 2.96 -3.83 -12.38
CA LYS A 198 3.15 -3.76 -13.85
C LYS A 198 3.43 -2.35 -14.38
N GLU A 199 4.34 -2.23 -15.34
CA GLU A 199 4.78 -0.97 -15.97
C GLU A 199 5.39 0.07 -15.00
N SER A 200 5.92 -0.36 -13.85
CA SER A 200 6.55 0.54 -12.86
C SER A 200 8.07 0.67 -13.04
N GLU A 201 8.66 1.64 -12.36
CA GLU A 201 10.09 1.95 -12.43
C GLU A 201 10.69 2.14 -11.02
N PHE A 202 11.73 1.39 -10.71
CA PHE A 202 12.39 1.34 -9.41
C PHE A 202 13.93 1.37 -9.55
N LEU A 203 14.44 2.17 -10.50
CA LEU A 203 15.87 2.34 -10.75
C LEU A 203 16.61 2.71 -9.46
N GLU A 204 17.71 2.01 -9.16
CA GLU A 204 18.53 2.21 -7.95
C GLU A 204 17.76 2.10 -6.61
N ALA A 205 16.53 1.58 -6.60
CA ALA A 205 15.70 1.49 -5.41
C ALA A 205 16.09 0.29 -4.53
N ASP A 206 15.71 0.34 -3.25
CA ASP A 206 16.25 -0.60 -2.26
C ASP A 206 15.14 -1.29 -1.48
N PHE A 207 14.91 -2.56 -1.81
CA PHE A 207 13.88 -3.44 -1.24
C PHE A 207 14.45 -4.39 -0.18
N THR A 208 15.72 -4.28 0.26
CA THR A 208 16.38 -5.31 1.10
C THR A 208 15.49 -5.81 2.24
N GLY A 209 15.37 -7.14 2.38
CA GLY A 209 14.60 -7.80 3.45
C GLY A 209 13.08 -7.73 3.30
N SER A 210 12.55 -7.40 2.12
CA SER A 210 11.11 -7.30 1.89
C SER A 210 10.42 -8.66 1.75
N ILE A 211 9.08 -8.65 1.85
CA ILE A 211 8.21 -9.77 1.49
C ILE A 211 7.39 -9.35 0.27
N ALA A 212 7.82 -9.79 -0.91
CA ALA A 212 7.20 -9.52 -2.21
C ALA A 212 6.77 -10.83 -2.88
N VAL A 213 5.97 -11.61 -2.15
CA VAL A 213 5.39 -12.90 -2.57
C VAL A 213 4.14 -12.70 -3.46
N ASN A 214 4.05 -13.45 -4.56
CA ASN A 214 2.98 -13.36 -5.57
C ASN A 214 2.74 -11.92 -6.08
N VAL A 215 3.82 -11.21 -6.40
CA VAL A 215 3.79 -9.84 -6.92
C VAL A 215 3.94 -9.84 -8.44
N LYS A 216 3.16 -8.98 -9.11
CA LYS A 216 3.17 -8.87 -10.58
C LYS A 216 4.05 -7.72 -11.03
N PHE A 217 5.34 -8.02 -11.22
CA PHE A 217 6.41 -7.16 -11.74
C PHE A 217 6.54 -7.20 -13.28
N ILE A 218 5.48 -7.60 -13.99
CA ILE A 218 5.44 -7.71 -15.45
C ILE A 218 5.87 -6.38 -16.09
N ILE A 219 6.85 -6.40 -16.98
CA ILE A 219 7.45 -5.21 -17.63
C ILE A 219 7.74 -4.05 -16.66
N THR A 220 8.27 -4.37 -15.47
CA THR A 220 8.78 -3.41 -14.48
C THR A 220 10.28 -3.21 -14.69
N VAL A 221 10.78 -1.99 -14.52
CA VAL A 221 12.21 -1.66 -14.63
C VAL A 221 12.82 -1.51 -13.24
N PHE A 222 13.88 -2.27 -12.97
CA PHE A 222 14.59 -2.31 -11.68
C PHE A 222 16.08 -1.95 -11.81
N THR A 223 16.55 -1.43 -12.94
CA THR A 223 17.99 -1.22 -13.22
C THR A 223 18.79 -0.67 -12.02
N GLY A 224 19.77 -1.44 -11.54
CA GLY A 224 20.61 -1.13 -10.37
C GLY A 224 19.95 -1.26 -8.99
N ALA A 225 18.74 -1.81 -8.89
CA ALA A 225 18.00 -1.98 -7.64
C ALA A 225 18.53 -3.14 -6.78
N LYS A 226 18.23 -3.10 -5.49
CA LYS A 226 18.54 -4.16 -4.53
C LYS A 226 17.28 -4.84 -4.05
N LEU A 227 17.17 -6.13 -4.32
CA LEU A 227 16.16 -7.03 -3.77
C LEU A 227 16.79 -8.07 -2.83
N ASP A 228 17.99 -7.83 -2.31
CA ASP A 228 18.72 -8.73 -1.41
C ASP A 228 17.88 -9.23 -0.23
N SER A 229 18.05 -10.50 0.13
CA SER A 229 17.35 -11.19 1.23
C SER A 229 15.81 -11.05 1.18
N THR A 230 15.22 -10.86 0.00
CA THR A 230 13.77 -10.69 -0.20
C THR A 230 13.09 -12.04 -0.45
N ASP A 231 11.86 -12.21 0.04
CA ASP A 231 11.00 -13.32 -0.40
C ASP A 231 10.21 -12.90 -1.65
N LEU A 232 10.61 -13.44 -2.79
CA LEU A 232 10.07 -13.24 -4.13
C LEU A 232 9.25 -14.44 -4.63
N SER A 233 8.89 -15.38 -3.74
CA SER A 233 8.17 -16.60 -4.12
C SER A 233 6.88 -16.31 -4.90
N TYR A 234 6.63 -17.04 -5.99
CA TYR A 234 5.48 -16.93 -6.89
C TYR A 234 5.34 -15.60 -7.64
N SER A 235 6.38 -14.76 -7.63
CA SER A 235 6.36 -13.46 -8.33
C SER A 235 6.70 -13.57 -9.82
N ASP A 236 6.30 -12.55 -10.56
CA ASP A 236 6.18 -12.58 -12.01
C ASP A 236 6.88 -11.36 -12.61
N PHE A 237 8.12 -11.58 -13.04
CA PHE A 237 9.03 -10.64 -13.68
C PHE A 237 8.99 -10.78 -15.22
N THR A 238 7.88 -11.26 -15.80
CA THR A 238 7.77 -11.43 -17.26
C THR A 238 8.05 -10.12 -17.99
N GLY A 239 9.12 -10.10 -18.82
CA GLY A 239 9.58 -8.91 -19.54
C GLY A 239 10.18 -7.80 -18.69
N ALA A 240 10.59 -8.07 -17.43
CA ALA A 240 11.18 -7.05 -16.56
C ALA A 240 12.60 -6.66 -17.00
N GLY A 241 12.93 -5.38 -16.87
CA GLY A 241 14.32 -4.89 -16.93
C GLY A 241 14.96 -5.06 -15.56
N LEU A 242 15.94 -5.96 -15.45
CA LEU A 242 16.60 -6.37 -14.21
C LEU A 242 18.12 -6.18 -14.30
N GLU A 243 18.57 -5.16 -15.04
CA GLU A 243 19.98 -4.92 -15.31
C GLU A 243 20.71 -4.46 -14.04
N ASP A 244 21.88 -5.01 -13.74
CA ASP A 244 22.67 -4.78 -12.52
C ASP A 244 21.87 -4.93 -11.20
N VAL A 245 20.79 -5.74 -11.21
CA VAL A 245 19.94 -5.98 -10.03
C VAL A 245 20.57 -6.99 -9.09
N SER A 246 20.63 -6.64 -7.81
CA SER A 246 21.12 -7.51 -6.73
C SER A 246 19.97 -8.32 -6.13
N PHE A 247 20.07 -9.65 -6.15
CA PHE A 247 19.14 -10.62 -5.55
C PHE A 247 19.81 -11.45 -4.45
N VAL A 248 20.90 -10.96 -3.85
CA VAL A 248 21.80 -11.75 -3.00
C VAL A 248 21.07 -12.35 -1.79
N HIS A 249 21.24 -13.65 -1.57
CA HIS A 249 20.56 -14.45 -0.53
C HIS A 249 19.02 -14.39 -0.55
N SER A 250 18.41 -14.08 -1.70
CA SER A 250 16.95 -13.98 -1.81
C SER A 250 16.27 -15.35 -1.99
N ARG A 251 15.01 -15.43 -1.59
CA ARG A 251 14.15 -16.60 -1.76
C ARG A 251 13.27 -16.41 -2.99
N ILE A 252 13.52 -17.16 -4.05
CA ILE A 252 12.90 -16.95 -5.36
C ILE A 252 12.31 -18.28 -5.86
N ILE A 253 11.17 -18.67 -5.27
CA ILE A 253 10.55 -19.98 -5.50
C ILE A 253 9.43 -19.87 -6.52
N ASP A 254 9.39 -20.76 -7.51
CA ASP A 254 8.31 -20.87 -8.50
C ASP A 254 7.99 -19.51 -9.18
N ALA A 255 9.03 -18.71 -9.48
CA ALA A 255 8.93 -17.37 -10.05
C ALA A 255 9.17 -17.35 -11.57
N GLU A 256 8.48 -16.44 -12.27
CA GLU A 256 8.55 -16.32 -13.73
C GLU A 256 9.49 -15.16 -14.13
N PHE A 257 10.59 -15.46 -14.83
CA PHE A 257 11.54 -14.49 -15.40
C PHE A 257 11.47 -14.46 -16.94
N ARG A 258 10.31 -14.84 -17.50
CA ARG A 258 10.17 -15.03 -18.94
C ARG A 258 10.44 -13.76 -19.73
N GLY A 259 11.42 -13.80 -20.64
CA GLY A 259 11.82 -12.62 -21.40
C GLY A 259 12.42 -11.47 -20.59
N ALA A 260 12.89 -11.72 -19.35
CA ALA A 260 13.51 -10.69 -18.53
C ALA A 260 14.96 -10.40 -18.97
N HIS A 261 15.38 -9.15 -18.81
CA HIS A 261 16.71 -8.65 -19.15
C HIS A 261 17.59 -8.69 -17.87
N LEU A 262 18.51 -9.66 -17.77
CA LEU A 262 19.27 -10.00 -16.56
C LEU A 262 20.77 -9.63 -16.65
N GLN A 263 21.12 -8.66 -17.49
CA GLN A 263 22.48 -8.20 -17.71
C GLN A 263 23.09 -7.71 -16.39
N GLY A 264 24.18 -8.32 -15.93
CA GLY A 264 24.85 -7.98 -14.66
C GLY A 264 24.10 -8.36 -13.37
N ALA A 265 22.90 -8.94 -13.47
CA ALA A 265 22.10 -9.30 -12.29
C ALA A 265 22.79 -10.38 -11.44
N ASP A 266 22.66 -10.28 -10.11
CA ASP A 266 23.40 -11.09 -9.14
C ASP A 266 22.47 -11.95 -8.27
N PHE A 267 22.41 -13.25 -8.55
CA PHE A 267 21.68 -14.24 -7.78
C PHE A 267 22.54 -14.93 -6.69
N THR A 268 23.65 -14.33 -6.25
CA THR A 268 24.60 -15.00 -5.34
C THR A 268 23.92 -15.52 -4.07
N GLY A 269 24.02 -16.84 -3.84
CA GLY A 269 23.41 -17.53 -2.71
C GLY A 269 21.87 -17.52 -2.67
N ALA A 270 21.18 -17.24 -3.78
CA ALA A 270 19.72 -17.25 -3.85
C ALA A 270 19.13 -18.68 -3.99
N ASP A 271 17.91 -18.89 -3.48
CA ASP A 271 17.14 -20.13 -3.67
C ASP A 271 16.21 -19.98 -4.88
N LEU A 272 16.59 -20.59 -6.02
CA LEU A 272 15.95 -20.42 -7.34
C LEU A 272 14.97 -21.54 -7.71
N LYS A 273 14.52 -22.32 -6.71
CA LYS A 273 13.73 -23.53 -6.94
C LYS A 273 12.48 -23.27 -7.79
N GLY A 274 12.39 -23.92 -8.95
CA GLY A 274 11.22 -23.84 -9.84
C GLY A 274 11.13 -22.54 -10.66
N CYS A 275 12.17 -21.70 -10.65
CA CYS A 275 12.21 -20.50 -11.49
C CYS A 275 12.16 -20.82 -12.99
N ASN A 276 11.43 -19.99 -13.73
CA ASN A 276 11.20 -20.13 -15.17
C ASN A 276 11.87 -19.00 -15.94
N PHE A 277 13.08 -19.25 -16.45
CA PHE A 277 13.90 -18.28 -17.18
C PHE A 277 13.70 -18.30 -18.70
N PHE A 278 12.65 -18.95 -19.25
CA PHE A 278 12.49 -19.11 -20.69
C PHE A 278 12.51 -17.77 -21.44
N ALA A 279 13.35 -17.66 -22.48
CA ALA A 279 13.62 -16.44 -23.25
C ALA A 279 14.25 -15.27 -22.47
N ALA A 280 14.72 -15.46 -21.23
CA ALA A 280 15.49 -14.44 -20.51
C ALA A 280 16.87 -14.20 -21.15
N GLU A 281 17.34 -12.95 -21.11
CA GLU A 281 18.63 -12.51 -21.63
C GLU A 281 19.67 -12.41 -20.51
N PHE A 282 20.69 -13.27 -20.54
CA PHE A 282 21.82 -13.23 -19.63
C PHE A 282 23.01 -12.52 -20.27
N VAL A 283 23.67 -11.61 -19.55
CA VAL A 283 25.01 -11.10 -19.92
C VAL A 283 25.78 -10.82 -18.63
N ASN A 284 26.87 -11.54 -18.37
CA ASN A 284 27.61 -11.52 -17.10
C ASN A 284 26.77 -11.79 -15.84
N THR A 285 25.56 -12.36 -15.98
CA THR A 285 24.64 -12.68 -14.87
C THR A 285 25.27 -13.67 -13.92
N ILE A 286 25.19 -13.43 -12.62
CA ILE A 286 25.96 -14.15 -11.58
C ILE A 286 25.06 -15.16 -10.84
N PHE A 287 25.56 -16.38 -10.66
CA PHE A 287 24.87 -17.51 -10.01
C PHE A 287 25.74 -18.18 -8.91
N THR A 288 26.80 -17.51 -8.44
CA THR A 288 27.72 -18.00 -7.39
C THR A 288 26.96 -18.49 -6.16
N ASP A 289 27.23 -19.70 -5.67
CA ASP A 289 26.58 -20.29 -4.50
C ASP A 289 25.03 -20.37 -4.54
N ALA A 290 24.38 -20.07 -5.68
CA ALA A 290 22.93 -20.17 -5.82
C ALA A 290 22.47 -21.63 -5.76
N ILE A 291 21.31 -21.89 -5.16
CA ILE A 291 20.79 -23.22 -4.89
C ILE A 291 19.48 -23.50 -5.62
N ASN A 292 19.21 -24.78 -5.88
CA ASN A 292 18.02 -25.24 -6.61
C ASN A 292 17.86 -24.59 -8.01
N ILE A 293 18.99 -24.26 -8.65
CA ILE A 293 19.05 -23.75 -10.02
C ILE A 293 18.33 -24.74 -10.96
N PRO A 294 17.44 -24.29 -11.88
CA PRO A 294 16.83 -25.19 -12.85
C PRO A 294 17.90 -25.87 -13.72
N LYS A 295 17.79 -27.19 -13.94
CA LYS A 295 18.87 -28.01 -14.53
C LYS A 295 19.41 -27.49 -15.87
N GLY A 296 18.55 -27.05 -16.78
CA GLY A 296 18.96 -26.48 -18.06
C GLY A 296 19.58 -25.07 -17.98
N ILE A 297 19.57 -24.44 -16.80
CA ILE A 297 20.29 -23.20 -16.49
C ILE A 297 21.64 -23.54 -15.83
N GLU A 298 21.67 -24.55 -14.95
CA GLU A 298 22.91 -25.10 -14.36
C GLU A 298 23.91 -25.54 -15.44
N GLU A 299 23.43 -26.17 -16.52
CA GLU A 299 24.23 -26.57 -17.70
C GLU A 299 24.81 -25.40 -18.53
N LEU A 300 24.45 -24.15 -18.22
CA LEU A 300 24.91 -22.94 -18.91
C LEU A 300 25.90 -22.08 -18.08
N ILE A 301 26.29 -22.54 -16.89
CA ILE A 301 27.14 -21.77 -15.97
C ILE A 301 28.63 -22.00 -16.26
N GLU A 302 29.34 -20.93 -16.62
CA GLU A 302 30.80 -20.88 -16.75
C GLU A 302 31.36 -19.90 -15.70
N ASP A 303 32.34 -20.34 -14.91
CA ASP A 303 32.96 -19.57 -13.80
C ASP A 303 31.96 -18.81 -12.89
N GLY A 304 30.82 -19.45 -12.60
CA GLY A 304 29.76 -18.90 -11.74
C GLY A 304 28.84 -17.88 -12.44
N LYS A 305 28.91 -17.75 -13.78
CA LYS A 305 28.14 -16.78 -14.56
C LYS A 305 27.49 -17.38 -15.80
N ILE A 306 26.53 -16.66 -16.39
CA ILE A 306 25.90 -16.99 -17.67
C ILE A 306 25.95 -15.78 -18.61
N THR A 307 26.13 -16.03 -19.92
CA THR A 307 25.91 -15.06 -21.00
C THR A 307 25.28 -15.76 -22.20
N GLY A 308 24.11 -15.29 -22.66
CA GLY A 308 23.34 -15.90 -23.74
C GLY A 308 21.83 -15.68 -23.60
N LEU A 309 21.04 -16.22 -24.53
CA LEU A 309 19.58 -16.25 -24.43
C LEU A 309 19.12 -17.62 -23.93
N CYS A 310 18.21 -17.65 -22.96
CA CYS A 310 17.63 -18.89 -22.46
C CYS A 310 16.60 -19.49 -23.43
N TYR A 311 16.78 -20.75 -23.84
CA TYR A 311 15.79 -21.50 -24.63
C TYR A 311 15.10 -22.62 -23.86
N VAL A 312 15.49 -22.86 -22.60
CA VAL A 312 14.97 -23.95 -21.75
C VAL A 312 13.56 -23.60 -21.27
N ASN A 313 12.60 -24.48 -21.52
CA ASN A 313 11.23 -24.28 -21.05
C ASN A 313 11.05 -24.78 -19.62
N GLY A 314 10.19 -24.11 -18.86
CA GLY A 314 9.76 -24.56 -17.52
C GLY A 314 9.02 -25.91 -17.46
N ASN A 315 8.87 -26.61 -18.59
CA ASN A 315 8.33 -27.97 -18.67
C ASN A 315 9.42 -29.05 -18.72
N ASP A 316 10.69 -28.65 -18.90
CA ASP A 316 11.86 -29.54 -19.00
C ASP A 316 12.69 -29.56 -17.68
N ILE A 317 12.02 -29.28 -16.55
CA ILE A 317 12.57 -29.19 -15.17
C ILE A 317 12.11 -30.40 -14.34
#